data_AF-A0AAU3TRE8-F1
#
_entry.id   AF-A0AAU3TRE8-F1
#
_cell.length_a   1.000
_cell.length_b   1.000
_cell.length_c   1.000
_cell.angle_alpha   90.00
_cell.angle_beta   90.00
_cell.angle_gamma   90.00
#
_symmetry.space_group_name_H-M   'P 1'
#
loop_
_entity.id
_entity.type
_entity.pdbx_description
1 polymer ?
#
loop_
_entity_poly.entity_id
_entity_poly.type
_entity_poly.pdbx_seq_one_letter_code
_entity_poly.pdbx_strand_id
1 'polypeptide(L)'
;MFDFSLGPVTLCAPGPTKGTDDHEGLPPDWLDVIGTAGDQFRDAFTRTCLYLTLREADASGVGAGAGTRTDDTVVIGTEYGNTAALARLQRHAAEKGKLLSAQYFPNATSSSASAYVNLRVGATGRNMTINAGVLTPVVALWQALSTLSRERSDVSRLLVGDVYAPEAVADVQLDTPEVLCRDGIAHAFLHKGTELTAEFDFGAARAPHPGLTRIVCKAVAQGSDAVDATPVAFAERNSAFATRAFLDLVHTLEPAERAVLECHAPDGRHACVTVTRQQANGTDRESL
;
A
#
# COMPACT_ATOMS: atom_id res chain seq x y z
N MET A 1 18.64 8.29 0.38
CA MET A 1 18.05 8.84 -0.85
C MET A 1 17.86 7.70 -1.83
N PHE A 2 16.73 7.65 -2.52
CA PHE A 2 16.38 6.64 -3.52
C PHE A 2 15.90 7.29 -4.80
N ASP A 3 16.41 6.87 -5.95
CA ASP A 3 15.95 7.31 -7.28
C ASP A 3 14.88 6.34 -7.82
N PHE A 4 13.80 6.88 -8.38
CA PHE A 4 12.72 6.08 -8.97
C PHE A 4 11.86 6.87 -9.96
N SER A 5 10.97 6.15 -10.66
CA SER A 5 9.82 6.71 -11.39
C SER A 5 8.52 6.14 -10.81
N LEU A 6 7.44 6.94 -10.80
CA LEU A 6 6.12 6.54 -10.31
C LEU A 6 5.21 6.21 -11.50
N GLY A 7 4.75 4.96 -11.57
CA GLY A 7 3.73 4.51 -12.52
C GLY A 7 2.30 4.82 -12.04
N PRO A 8 1.27 4.19 -12.64
CA PRO A 8 -0.12 4.43 -12.26
C PRO A 8 -0.40 4.19 -10.78
N VAL A 9 -1.28 5.01 -10.22
CA VAL A 9 -1.78 4.90 -8.84
C VAL A 9 -3.27 4.63 -8.90
N THR A 10 -3.74 3.60 -8.18
CA THR A 10 -5.14 3.17 -8.12
C THR A 10 -5.58 3.00 -6.67
N LEU A 11 -6.86 3.27 -6.37
CA LEU A 11 -7.46 3.05 -5.05
C LEU A 11 -8.72 2.20 -5.25
N CYS A 12 -8.82 1.09 -4.53
CA CYS A 12 -10.06 0.34 -4.40
C CYS A 12 -10.57 0.52 -2.97
N ALA A 13 -11.75 1.13 -2.83
CA ALA A 13 -12.39 1.40 -1.55
C ALA A 13 -13.77 0.73 -1.52
N PRO A 14 -13.84 -0.59 -1.25
CA PRO A 14 -15.11 -1.27 -1.07
C PRO A 14 -15.93 -0.61 0.05
N GLY A 15 -17.25 -0.77 0.00
CA GLY A 15 -18.14 -0.35 1.07
C GLY A 15 -17.95 -1.21 2.33
N PRO A 16 -18.39 -0.70 3.49
CA PRO A 16 -18.24 -1.40 4.76
C PRO A 16 -18.97 -2.75 4.73
N THR A 17 -18.42 -3.72 5.47
CA THR A 17 -19.08 -5.01 5.65
C THR A 17 -20.34 -4.86 6.51
N LYS A 18 -21.44 -5.53 6.12
CA LYS A 18 -22.60 -5.73 7.00
C LYS A 18 -22.38 -6.91 7.96
N GLY A 19 -21.16 -7.07 8.48
CA GLY A 19 -20.77 -8.21 9.31
C GLY A 19 -20.54 -9.52 8.53
N THR A 20 -20.41 -9.47 7.20
CA THR A 20 -20.07 -10.59 6.32
C THR A 20 -18.80 -10.27 5.52
N ASP A 21 -18.16 -11.28 4.91
CA ASP A 21 -17.04 -11.10 3.96
C ASP A 21 -17.50 -10.49 2.61
N ASP A 22 -18.79 -10.15 2.48
CA ASP A 22 -19.38 -9.57 1.27
C ASP A 22 -19.37 -8.05 1.39
N HIS A 23 -18.63 -7.40 0.49
CA HIS A 23 -18.52 -5.95 0.45
C HIS A 23 -19.45 -5.35 -0.59
N GLU A 24 -20.11 -4.26 -0.24
CA GLU A 24 -20.84 -3.43 -1.20
C GLU A 24 -19.86 -2.61 -2.05
N GLY A 25 -20.29 -2.12 -3.22
CA GLY A 25 -19.48 -1.22 -4.03
C GLY A 25 -18.23 -1.86 -4.66
N LEU A 26 -18.16 -3.20 -4.72
CA LEU A 26 -17.14 -3.89 -5.49
C LEU A 26 -17.24 -3.52 -6.99
N PRO A 27 -16.10 -3.43 -7.70
CA PRO A 27 -16.10 -3.20 -9.13
C PRO A 27 -16.91 -4.25 -9.91
N PRO A 28 -17.58 -3.89 -11.02
CA PRO A 28 -18.45 -4.80 -11.75
C PRO A 28 -17.69 -5.98 -12.40
N ASP A 29 -16.41 -5.78 -12.71
CA ASP A 29 -15.51 -6.78 -13.30
C ASP A 29 -14.76 -7.62 -12.25
N TRP A 30 -15.09 -7.46 -10.97
CA TRP A 30 -14.35 -8.05 -9.86
C TRP A 30 -14.12 -9.56 -9.99
N LEU A 31 -15.21 -10.32 -10.19
CA LEU A 31 -15.16 -11.78 -10.28
C LEU A 31 -14.44 -12.25 -11.55
N ASP A 32 -14.55 -11.50 -12.64
CA ASP A 32 -13.90 -11.81 -13.91
C ASP A 32 -12.38 -11.65 -13.78
N VAL A 33 -11.92 -10.59 -13.10
CA VAL A 33 -10.50 -10.31 -12.89
C VAL A 33 -9.85 -11.32 -11.93
N ILE A 34 -10.45 -11.59 -10.76
CA ILE A 34 -9.83 -12.50 -9.78
C ILE A 34 -9.96 -13.98 -10.19
N GLY A 35 -11.04 -14.31 -10.89
CA GLY A 35 -11.43 -15.66 -11.26
C GLY A 35 -11.77 -16.56 -10.06
N THR A 36 -12.23 -17.77 -10.35
CA THR A 36 -12.64 -18.77 -9.33
C THR A 36 -11.50 -19.21 -8.41
N ALA A 37 -10.28 -19.30 -8.94
CA ALA A 37 -9.08 -19.64 -8.16
C ALA A 37 -8.63 -18.51 -7.21
N GLY A 38 -8.94 -17.25 -7.57
CA GLY A 38 -8.77 -16.06 -6.72
C GLY A 38 -9.75 -16.01 -5.56
N ASP A 39 -10.95 -16.51 -5.80
CA ASP A 39 -12.06 -16.44 -4.84
C ASP A 39 -11.97 -17.53 -3.74
N GLN A 40 -11.44 -18.71 -4.07
CA GLN A 40 -11.45 -19.85 -3.16
C GLN A 40 -10.48 -19.67 -1.96
N PHE A 41 -11.05 -19.63 -0.73
CA PHE A 41 -10.32 -19.56 0.55
C PHE A 41 -9.56 -18.26 0.82
N ARG A 42 -10.00 -17.13 0.27
CA ARG A 42 -9.39 -15.82 0.51
C ARG A 42 -10.38 -14.88 1.16
N ASP A 43 -9.88 -14.00 2.01
CA ASP A 43 -10.68 -12.90 2.53
C ASP A 43 -10.71 -11.73 1.55
N ALA A 44 -11.60 -10.79 1.85
CA ALA A 44 -11.78 -9.60 1.04
C ALA A 44 -10.48 -8.80 0.87
N PHE A 45 -9.68 -8.64 1.93
CA PHE A 45 -8.38 -7.96 1.85
C PHE A 45 -7.49 -8.58 0.76
N THR A 46 -7.28 -9.89 0.81
CA THR A 46 -6.42 -10.58 -0.16
C THR A 46 -7.01 -10.51 -1.58
N ARG A 47 -8.33 -10.60 -1.72
CA ARG A 47 -9.02 -10.47 -3.01
C ARG A 47 -8.88 -9.07 -3.59
N THR A 48 -8.96 -8.02 -2.77
CA THR A 48 -8.74 -6.62 -3.18
C THR A 48 -7.32 -6.38 -3.66
N CYS A 49 -6.32 -6.89 -2.92
CA CYS A 49 -4.93 -6.84 -3.35
C CYS A 49 -4.74 -7.53 -4.71
N LEU A 50 -5.33 -8.73 -4.89
CA LEU A 50 -5.25 -9.46 -6.14
C LEU A 50 -5.91 -8.70 -7.30
N TYR A 51 -7.12 -8.20 -7.09
CA TYR A 51 -7.88 -7.45 -8.08
C TYR A 51 -7.09 -6.24 -8.59
N LEU A 52 -6.57 -5.41 -7.68
CA LEU A 52 -5.78 -4.22 -8.02
C LEU A 52 -4.51 -4.59 -8.80
N THR A 53 -3.90 -5.73 -8.49
CA THR A 53 -2.64 -6.13 -9.13
C THR A 53 -2.87 -6.70 -10.53
N LEU A 54 -3.92 -7.51 -10.71
CA LEU A 54 -4.26 -8.13 -12.00
C LEU A 54 -4.83 -7.12 -12.99
N ARG A 55 -5.76 -6.26 -12.55
CA ARG A 55 -6.39 -5.27 -13.43
C ARG A 55 -5.38 -4.32 -14.09
N GLU A 56 -4.36 -3.91 -13.34
CA GLU A 56 -3.31 -3.02 -13.85
C GLU A 56 -2.27 -3.75 -14.72
N ALA A 57 -2.05 -5.06 -14.49
CA ALA A 57 -1.23 -5.87 -15.39
C ALA A 57 -1.88 -5.98 -16.78
N ASP A 58 -3.20 -6.14 -16.82
CA ASP A 58 -3.94 -6.14 -18.08
C ASP A 58 -3.93 -4.76 -18.77
N ALA A 59 -4.04 -3.66 -17.99
CA ALA A 59 -4.01 -2.30 -18.52
C ALA A 59 -2.65 -1.85 -19.07
N SER A 60 -1.55 -2.35 -18.50
CA SER A 60 -0.17 -2.00 -18.91
C SER A 60 0.32 -2.75 -20.15
N GLY A 61 -0.48 -3.65 -20.73
CA GLY A 61 -0.10 -4.43 -21.92
C GLY A 61 1.00 -5.48 -21.66
N VAL A 62 1.58 -5.49 -20.46
CA VAL A 62 2.36 -6.60 -19.91
C VAL A 62 1.35 -7.65 -19.48
N GLY A 63 0.69 -8.26 -20.47
CA GLY A 63 -0.41 -9.17 -20.22
C GLY A 63 -0.01 -10.16 -19.14
N ALA A 64 -0.85 -10.28 -18.12
CA ALA A 64 -0.84 -11.39 -17.17
C ALA A 64 -1.27 -12.69 -17.90
N GLY A 65 -0.73 -12.92 -19.09
CA GLY A 65 -0.74 -14.21 -19.73
C GLY A 65 0.00 -15.14 -18.79
N ALA A 66 -0.75 -16.08 -18.22
CA ALA A 66 -0.23 -17.14 -17.37
C ALA A 66 1.01 -17.78 -18.04
N GLY A 67 2.21 -17.33 -17.67
CA GLY A 67 3.44 -17.81 -18.30
C GLY A 67 4.64 -16.86 -18.20
N THR A 68 4.46 -15.55 -18.28
CA THR A 68 5.61 -14.62 -18.24
C THR A 68 6.00 -14.34 -16.80
N ARG A 69 7.07 -14.98 -16.33
CA ARG A 69 7.64 -14.67 -15.01
C ARG A 69 8.33 -13.33 -15.05
N THR A 70 8.04 -12.47 -14.08
CA THR A 70 8.75 -11.20 -13.86
C THR A 70 9.59 -11.27 -12.60
N ASP A 71 10.57 -10.39 -12.45
CA ASP A 71 11.33 -10.20 -11.21
C ASP A 71 10.70 -9.13 -10.30
N ASP A 72 9.45 -8.72 -10.58
CA ASP A 72 8.70 -7.74 -9.80
C ASP A 72 8.74 -8.08 -8.31
N THR A 73 8.91 -7.05 -7.48
CA THR A 73 8.70 -7.13 -6.04
C THR A 73 7.27 -6.74 -5.69
N VAL A 74 6.63 -7.44 -4.75
CA VAL A 74 5.34 -7.05 -4.17
C VAL A 74 5.54 -6.72 -2.69
N VAL A 75 5.20 -5.48 -2.33
CA VAL A 75 5.19 -5.00 -0.94
C VAL A 75 3.77 -4.62 -0.57
N ILE A 76 3.23 -5.25 0.47
CA ILE A 76 1.89 -4.98 1.00
C ILE A 76 2.03 -4.39 2.41
N GLY A 77 1.67 -3.13 2.60
CA GLY A 77 1.56 -2.46 3.89
C GLY A 77 0.14 -2.56 4.43
N THR A 78 -0.04 -3.17 5.59
CA THR A 78 -1.36 -3.40 6.19
C THR A 78 -1.27 -3.49 7.70
N GLU A 79 -2.29 -2.99 8.41
CA GLU A 79 -2.36 -3.13 9.86
C GLU A 79 -3.08 -4.42 10.27
N TYR A 80 -4.22 -4.73 9.64
CA TYR A 80 -5.09 -5.84 10.01
C TYR A 80 -5.06 -6.98 8.99
N GLY A 81 -4.77 -6.68 7.73
CA GLY A 81 -4.50 -7.64 6.67
C GLY A 81 -5.55 -8.72 6.59
N ASN A 82 -5.12 -9.97 6.75
CA ASN A 82 -5.98 -11.13 6.60
C ASN A 82 -6.63 -11.64 7.91
N THR A 83 -6.97 -10.71 8.81
CA THR A 83 -7.59 -11.03 10.10
C THR A 83 -8.86 -11.90 9.95
N ALA A 84 -9.67 -11.68 8.91
CA ALA A 84 -10.85 -12.52 8.65
C ALA A 84 -10.49 -13.99 8.40
N ALA A 85 -9.44 -14.25 7.59
CA ALA A 85 -8.96 -15.60 7.35
C ALA A 85 -8.41 -16.25 8.62
N LEU A 86 -7.72 -15.49 9.47
CA LEU A 86 -7.23 -15.94 10.77
C LEU A 86 -8.36 -16.29 11.75
N ALA A 87 -9.39 -15.44 11.84
CA ALA A 87 -10.55 -15.69 12.68
C ALA A 87 -11.34 -16.93 12.21
N ARG A 88 -11.51 -17.11 10.88
CA ARG A 88 -12.10 -18.34 10.31
C ARG A 88 -11.27 -19.58 10.61
N LEU A 89 -9.94 -19.48 10.53
CA LEU A 89 -9.03 -20.57 10.88
C LEU A 89 -9.26 -21.01 12.34
N GLN A 90 -9.30 -20.06 13.28
CA GLN A 90 -9.52 -20.33 14.70
C GLN A 90 -10.87 -21.01 14.95
N ARG A 91 -11.95 -20.49 14.35
CA ARG A 91 -13.29 -21.08 14.46
C ARG A 91 -13.34 -22.50 13.91
N HIS A 92 -12.81 -22.73 12.70
CA HIS A 92 -12.79 -24.07 12.13
C HIS A 92 -11.89 -25.05 12.89
N ALA A 93 -10.78 -24.57 13.47
CA ALA A 93 -9.94 -25.41 14.32
C ALA A 93 -10.68 -25.84 15.59
N ALA A 94 -11.47 -24.94 16.19
CA ALA A 94 -12.30 -25.26 17.35
C ALA A 94 -13.41 -26.26 17.02
N GLU A 95 -14.06 -26.13 15.86
CA GLU A 95 -15.15 -27.01 15.43
C GLU A 95 -14.66 -28.39 14.93
N LYS A 96 -13.59 -28.41 14.13
CA LYS A 96 -13.16 -29.61 13.38
C LYS A 96 -11.95 -30.31 13.98
N GLY A 97 -11.23 -29.66 14.89
CA GLY A 97 -10.00 -30.18 15.49
C GLY A 97 -9.00 -30.66 14.42
N LYS A 98 -8.66 -31.95 14.46
CA LYS A 98 -7.68 -32.59 13.56
C LYS A 98 -8.16 -32.75 12.11
N LEU A 99 -9.43 -32.46 11.79
CA LEU A 99 -10.00 -32.60 10.44
C LEU A 99 -9.88 -31.31 9.60
N LEU A 100 -9.18 -30.29 10.11
CA LEU A 100 -8.95 -29.05 9.39
C LEU A 100 -8.03 -29.29 8.18
N SER A 101 -8.45 -28.82 6.99
CA SER A 101 -7.61 -28.91 5.79
C SER A 101 -6.30 -28.15 5.99
N ALA A 102 -5.20 -28.77 5.56
CA ALA A 102 -3.86 -28.17 5.59
C ALA A 102 -3.75 -26.87 4.78
N GLN A 103 -4.72 -26.59 3.90
CA GLN A 103 -4.78 -25.35 3.12
C GLN A 103 -5.25 -24.15 3.93
N TYR A 104 -5.90 -24.30 5.09
CA TYR A 104 -6.41 -23.15 5.85
C TYR A 104 -5.28 -22.30 6.43
N PHE A 105 -4.29 -22.94 7.05
CA PHE A 105 -3.23 -22.23 7.78
C PHE A 105 -2.39 -21.31 6.87
N PRO A 106 -1.83 -21.78 5.73
CA PRO A 106 -1.02 -20.91 4.86
C PRO A 106 -1.76 -19.71 4.29
N ASN A 107 -3.10 -19.77 4.22
CA ASN A 107 -3.91 -18.69 3.68
C ASN A 107 -4.33 -17.66 4.75
N ALA A 108 -4.16 -17.99 6.03
CA ALA A 108 -4.56 -17.19 7.18
C ALA A 108 -3.39 -16.44 7.87
N THR A 109 -2.15 -16.61 7.40
CA THR A 109 -0.98 -15.89 7.92
C THR A 109 -0.86 -14.50 7.28
N SER A 110 -0.46 -13.45 8.00
CA SER A 110 -0.37 -12.07 7.46
C SER A 110 0.47 -11.93 6.19
N SER A 111 1.46 -12.79 5.97
CA SER A 111 2.27 -12.82 4.74
C SER A 111 1.58 -13.48 3.53
N SER A 112 0.40 -14.09 3.70
CA SER A 112 -0.24 -14.88 2.64
C SER A 112 -0.69 -14.03 1.46
N ALA A 113 -1.13 -12.79 1.72
CA ALA A 113 -1.58 -11.88 0.67
C ALA A 113 -0.47 -11.56 -0.33
N SER A 114 0.71 -11.16 0.14
CA SER A 114 1.84 -10.80 -0.73
C SER A 114 2.40 -12.02 -1.47
N ALA A 115 2.49 -13.18 -0.81
CA ALA A 115 2.87 -14.43 -1.45
C ALA A 115 1.88 -14.83 -2.55
N TYR A 116 0.58 -14.73 -2.29
CA TYR A 116 -0.47 -15.10 -3.23
C TYR A 116 -0.53 -14.16 -4.43
N VAL A 117 -0.46 -12.85 -4.20
CA VAL A 117 -0.39 -11.86 -5.30
C VAL A 117 0.82 -12.16 -6.18
N ASN A 118 2.01 -12.38 -5.60
CA ASN A 118 3.21 -12.75 -6.36
C ASN A 118 2.98 -13.97 -7.26
N LEU A 119 2.42 -15.05 -6.70
CA LEU A 119 2.14 -16.28 -7.45
C LEU A 119 1.18 -16.05 -8.62
N ARG A 120 0.15 -15.21 -8.42
CA ARG A 120 -0.88 -14.97 -9.44
C ARG A 120 -0.41 -14.06 -10.56
N VAL A 121 0.48 -13.11 -10.27
CA VAL A 121 1.05 -12.22 -11.30
C VAL A 121 2.36 -12.75 -11.90
N GLY A 122 2.81 -13.94 -11.49
CA GLY A 122 4.05 -14.54 -12.00
C GLY A 122 5.33 -13.86 -11.49
N ALA A 123 5.24 -13.04 -10.45
CA ALA A 123 6.36 -12.32 -9.87
C ALA A 123 7.25 -13.26 -9.04
N THR A 124 8.55 -13.22 -9.33
CA THR A 124 9.60 -14.03 -8.69
C THR A 124 10.52 -13.21 -7.79
N GLY A 125 10.33 -11.90 -7.76
CA GLY A 125 11.01 -11.01 -6.82
C GLY A 125 10.51 -11.20 -5.38
N ARG A 126 10.85 -10.26 -4.51
CA ARG A 126 10.48 -10.34 -3.10
C ARG A 126 8.97 -10.20 -2.93
N ASN A 127 8.40 -10.94 -1.97
CA ASN A 127 7.09 -10.65 -1.41
C ASN A 127 7.27 -10.23 0.05
N MET A 128 6.62 -9.15 0.45
CA MET A 128 6.70 -8.63 1.81
C MET A 128 5.33 -8.16 2.25
N THR A 129 4.93 -8.55 3.47
CA THR A 129 3.84 -7.92 4.18
C THR A 129 4.41 -7.14 5.37
N ILE A 130 4.11 -5.85 5.44
CA ILE A 130 4.64 -4.89 6.42
C ILE A 130 3.49 -4.39 7.28
N ASN A 131 3.68 -4.45 8.60
CA ASN A 131 2.84 -3.75 9.57
C ASN A 131 3.74 -2.90 10.47
N ALA A 132 3.53 -1.59 10.47
CA ALA A 132 4.17 -0.64 11.38
C ALA A 132 3.13 0.32 12.02
N GLY A 133 1.89 -0.15 12.22
CA GLY A 133 0.77 0.68 12.67
C GLY A 133 0.55 1.88 11.75
N VAL A 134 0.44 3.08 12.33
CA VAL A 134 0.29 4.33 11.55
C VAL A 134 1.44 4.60 10.59
N LEU A 135 2.65 4.10 10.86
CA LEU A 135 3.86 4.33 10.07
C LEU A 135 3.96 3.43 8.83
N THR A 136 3.05 2.46 8.70
CA THR A 136 2.99 1.49 7.61
C THR A 136 3.19 2.09 6.21
N PRO A 137 2.55 3.20 5.79
CA PRO A 137 2.73 3.71 4.42
C PRO A 137 4.17 4.12 4.13
N VAL A 138 4.84 4.80 5.07
CA VAL A 138 6.23 5.23 4.91
C VAL A 138 7.17 4.03 4.93
N VAL A 139 6.97 3.07 5.85
CA VAL A 139 7.82 1.87 5.95
C VAL A 139 7.65 0.96 4.73
N ALA A 140 6.43 0.79 4.22
CA ALA A 140 6.17 0.00 3.02
C ALA A 140 6.80 0.63 1.78
N LEU A 141 6.67 1.96 1.61
CA LEU A 141 7.34 2.68 0.52
C LEU A 141 8.88 2.59 0.63
N TRP A 142 9.43 2.71 1.84
CA TRP A 142 10.87 2.54 2.07
C TRP A 142 11.37 1.16 1.65
N GLN A 143 10.63 0.10 1.98
CA GLN A 143 10.98 -1.27 1.58
C GLN A 143 10.89 -1.45 0.06
N ALA A 144 9.85 -0.91 -0.57
CA ALA A 144 9.65 -0.97 -2.00
C ALA A 144 10.78 -0.24 -2.77
N LEU A 145 11.22 0.94 -2.32
CA LEU A 145 12.36 1.63 -2.94
C LEU A 145 13.72 0.98 -2.60
N SER A 146 13.83 0.34 -1.43
CA SER A 146 15.02 -0.42 -1.03
C SER A 146 15.24 -1.67 -1.89
N THR A 147 14.19 -2.26 -2.49
CA THR A 147 14.36 -3.38 -3.42
C THR A 147 14.84 -2.93 -4.79
N LEU A 148 14.31 -1.80 -5.29
CA LEU A 148 14.73 -1.17 -6.56
C LEU A 148 16.20 -0.75 -6.52
N SER A 149 16.60 0.00 -5.48
CA SER A 149 17.97 0.52 -5.34
C SER A 149 19.06 -0.54 -5.18
N ARG A 150 18.69 -1.76 -4.78
CA ARG A 150 19.60 -2.91 -4.66
C ARG A 150 19.67 -3.75 -5.93
N GLU A 151 19.07 -3.28 -7.02
CA GLU A 151 19.02 -3.93 -8.33
C GLU A 151 18.49 -5.37 -8.26
N ARG A 152 17.53 -5.60 -7.37
CA ARG A 152 16.89 -6.91 -7.20
C ARG A 152 15.61 -7.06 -8.01
N SER A 153 15.11 -5.94 -8.53
CA SER A 153 13.88 -5.83 -9.31
C SER A 153 13.85 -4.46 -9.97
N ASP A 154 13.36 -4.37 -11.20
CA ASP A 154 13.13 -3.10 -11.88
C ASP A 154 11.74 -2.50 -11.56
N VAL A 155 10.85 -3.29 -10.96
CA VAL A 155 9.47 -2.89 -10.61
C VAL A 155 9.11 -3.34 -9.21
N SER A 156 8.63 -2.42 -8.37
CA SER A 156 8.01 -2.74 -7.09
C SER A 156 6.54 -2.33 -7.09
N ARG A 157 5.67 -3.30 -6.90
CA ARG A 157 4.23 -3.12 -6.69
C ARG A 157 4.00 -2.84 -5.21
N LEU A 158 3.58 -1.62 -4.89
CA LEU A 158 3.28 -1.18 -3.54
C LEU A 158 1.77 -1.20 -3.35
N LEU A 159 1.28 -2.01 -2.41
CA LEU A 159 -0.09 -1.95 -1.93
C LEU A 159 -0.11 -1.48 -0.49
N VAL A 160 -0.98 -0.54 -0.14
CA VAL A 160 -1.13 -0.04 1.24
C VAL A 160 -2.60 0.12 1.60
N GLY A 161 -2.99 -0.48 2.71
CA GLY A 161 -4.32 -0.31 3.28
C GLY A 161 -4.87 -1.57 3.91
N ASP A 162 -6.16 -1.52 4.18
CA ASP A 162 -6.91 -2.57 4.87
C ASP A 162 -8.34 -2.68 4.31
N VAL A 163 -8.87 -3.89 4.39
CA VAL A 163 -10.30 -4.16 4.22
C VAL A 163 -10.73 -4.86 5.50
N TYR A 164 -11.49 -4.17 6.33
CA TYR A 164 -11.71 -4.52 7.72
C TYR A 164 -12.72 -5.66 7.87
N ALA A 165 -12.26 -6.73 8.50
CA ALA A 165 -13.12 -7.76 9.06
C ALA A 165 -13.84 -7.24 10.31
N PRO A 166 -14.99 -7.81 10.71
CA PRO A 166 -15.65 -7.45 11.96
C PRO A 166 -14.74 -7.54 13.19
N GLU A 167 -13.88 -8.56 13.25
CA GLU A 167 -12.91 -8.74 14.34
C GLU A 167 -11.85 -7.62 14.37
N ALA A 168 -11.44 -7.12 13.19
CA ALA A 168 -10.51 -5.99 13.10
C ALA A 168 -11.15 -4.67 13.56
N VAL A 169 -12.41 -4.42 13.16
CA VAL A 169 -13.16 -3.24 13.63
C VAL A 169 -13.33 -3.28 15.15
N ALA A 170 -13.67 -4.44 15.71
CA ALA A 170 -13.81 -4.61 17.16
C ALA A 170 -12.49 -4.33 17.90
N ASP A 171 -11.36 -4.77 17.36
CA ASP A 171 -10.03 -4.49 17.93
C ASP A 171 -9.69 -2.98 17.89
N VAL A 172 -9.92 -2.30 16.76
CA VAL A 172 -9.72 -0.83 16.66
C VAL A 172 -10.59 -0.09 17.68
N GLN A 173 -11.82 -0.54 17.91
CA GLN A 173 -12.73 0.08 18.87
C GLN A 173 -12.27 -0.04 20.33
N LEU A 174 -11.40 -1.00 20.65
CA LEU A 174 -10.79 -1.13 21.98
C LEU A 174 -9.63 -0.15 22.19
N ASP A 175 -8.93 0.22 21.12
CA ASP A 175 -7.76 1.12 21.13
C ASP A 175 -8.16 2.60 20.92
N THR A 176 -8.89 2.87 19.83
CA THR A 176 -9.27 4.22 19.37
C THR A 176 -10.72 4.25 18.89
N PRO A 177 -11.73 4.25 19.79
CA PRO A 177 -13.15 4.12 19.44
C PRO A 177 -13.71 5.26 18.57
N GLU A 178 -13.09 6.44 18.62
CA GLU A 178 -13.45 7.61 17.83
C GLU A 178 -12.93 7.59 16.39
N VAL A 179 -11.99 6.68 16.08
CA VAL A 179 -11.35 6.63 14.76
C VAL A 179 -12.17 5.79 13.78
N LEU A 180 -12.48 6.38 12.62
CA LEU A 180 -13.20 5.71 11.56
C LEU A 180 -12.34 4.59 10.92
N CYS A 181 -12.93 3.39 10.82
CA CYS A 181 -12.42 2.29 10.00
C CYS A 181 -13.12 2.31 8.64
N ARG A 182 -12.43 2.81 7.62
CA ARG A 182 -12.90 2.80 6.24
C ARG A 182 -12.10 1.81 5.42
N ASP A 183 -12.78 0.97 4.64
CA ASP A 183 -12.12 0.02 3.75
C ASP A 183 -11.45 0.73 2.57
N GLY A 184 -10.25 0.27 2.22
CA GLY A 184 -9.46 0.88 1.17
C GLY A 184 -8.10 0.24 1.01
N ILE A 185 -7.68 0.01 -0.24
CA ILE A 185 -6.31 -0.36 -0.61
C ILE A 185 -5.85 0.53 -1.76
N ALA A 186 -4.77 1.27 -1.53
CA ALA A 186 -4.04 1.97 -2.57
C ALA A 186 -3.02 1.03 -3.20
N HIS A 187 -2.86 1.10 -4.52
CA HIS A 187 -1.85 0.35 -5.30
C HIS A 187 -1.07 1.32 -6.18
N ALA A 188 0.24 1.15 -6.25
CA ALA A 188 1.11 1.91 -7.14
C ALA A 188 2.27 1.07 -7.67
N PHE A 189 2.71 1.41 -8.88
CA PHE A 189 3.93 0.88 -9.47
C PHE A 189 5.09 1.84 -9.23
N LEU A 190 6.18 1.32 -8.66
CA LEU A 190 7.44 2.04 -8.54
C LEU A 190 8.44 1.39 -9.48
N HIS A 191 9.05 2.18 -10.34
CA HIS A 191 10.02 1.70 -11.32
C HIS A 191 11.41 2.21 -10.99
N LYS A 192 12.44 1.44 -11.38
CA LYS A 192 13.79 1.99 -11.48
C LYS A 192 13.78 3.17 -12.44
N GLY A 193 14.31 4.31 -12.02
CA GLY A 193 14.25 5.56 -12.78
C GLY A 193 14.92 6.70 -12.03
N THR A 194 14.97 7.88 -12.64
CA THR A 194 15.63 9.08 -12.07
C THR A 194 14.72 10.30 -12.11
N GLU A 195 13.42 10.12 -12.28
CA GLU A 195 12.46 11.23 -12.32
C GLU A 195 12.21 11.83 -10.94
N LEU A 196 12.29 10.99 -9.91
CA LEU A 196 11.96 11.32 -8.54
C LEU A 196 13.07 10.84 -7.61
N THR A 197 13.32 11.61 -6.54
CA THR A 197 14.14 11.18 -5.41
C THR A 197 13.31 11.12 -4.15
N ALA A 198 13.44 10.04 -3.36
CA ALA A 198 12.84 9.91 -2.05
C ALA A 198 13.88 9.95 -0.92
N GLU A 199 13.59 10.73 0.11
CA GLU A 199 14.31 10.78 1.37
C GLU A 199 13.39 10.40 2.52
N PHE A 200 13.93 9.66 3.49
CA PHE A 200 13.18 9.13 4.61
C PHE A 200 13.79 9.60 5.92
N ASP A 201 12.93 10.02 6.84
CA ASP A 201 13.29 10.35 8.21
C ASP A 201 12.46 9.51 9.17
N PHE A 202 13.12 8.91 10.16
CA PHE A 202 12.50 8.07 11.18
C PHE A 202 13.00 8.53 12.55
N GLY A 203 12.09 8.75 13.49
CA GLY A 203 12.50 9.20 14.81
C GLY A 203 11.35 9.46 15.77
N ALA A 204 11.63 10.26 16.79
CA ALA A 204 10.62 10.80 17.67
C ALA A 204 10.06 12.10 17.08
N ALA A 205 8.74 12.30 17.20
CA ALA A 205 8.11 13.54 16.80
C ALA A 205 8.69 14.71 17.62
N ARG A 206 8.95 15.84 16.95
CA ARG A 206 9.47 17.07 17.61
C ARG A 206 8.49 17.65 18.64
N ALA A 207 7.20 17.35 18.47
CA ALA A 207 6.14 17.67 19.41
C ALA A 207 5.13 16.51 19.44
N PRO A 208 4.49 16.24 20.59
CA PRO A 208 3.40 15.26 20.66
C PRO A 208 2.26 15.70 19.73
N HIS A 209 1.80 14.78 18.86
CA HIS A 209 0.59 14.98 18.08
C HIS A 209 -0.59 14.34 18.81
N PRO A 210 -1.73 15.04 18.97
CA PRO A 210 -2.91 14.44 19.55
C PRO A 210 -3.49 13.42 18.57
N GLY A 211 -3.33 12.14 18.89
CA GLY A 211 -3.92 11.02 18.16
C GLY A 211 -3.13 10.58 16.92
N LEU A 212 -3.72 9.61 16.23
CA LEU A 212 -3.18 9.04 14.99
C LEU A 212 -3.44 10.02 13.84
N THR A 213 -2.36 10.54 13.25
CA THR A 213 -2.48 11.49 12.12
C THR A 213 -1.46 11.18 11.04
N ARG A 214 -1.92 11.21 9.79
CA ARG A 214 -1.06 11.25 8.61
C ARG A 214 -1.28 12.57 7.90
N ILE A 215 -0.20 13.26 7.53
CA ILE A 215 -0.26 14.59 6.93
C ILE A 215 0.38 14.51 5.55
N VAL A 216 -0.34 14.99 4.54
CA VAL A 216 0.17 15.13 3.17
C VAL A 216 0.24 16.60 2.84
N CYS A 217 1.40 17.07 2.38
CA CYS A 217 1.56 18.46 1.95
C CYS A 217 2.53 18.59 0.76
N LYS A 218 2.33 19.67 0.01
CA LYS A 218 3.24 20.13 -1.03
C LYS A 218 4.22 21.12 -0.41
N ALA A 219 5.50 20.99 -0.70
CA ALA A 219 6.54 21.92 -0.27
C ALA A 219 7.32 22.43 -1.48
N VAL A 220 7.52 23.75 -1.54
CA VAL A 220 8.36 24.39 -2.57
C VAL A 220 9.79 24.52 -2.02
N ALA A 221 10.80 24.42 -2.89
CA ALA A 221 12.19 24.56 -2.50
C ALA A 221 12.46 25.89 -1.76
N GLN A 222 13.39 25.89 -0.80
CA GLN A 222 13.80 27.08 -0.04
C GLN A 222 14.20 28.22 -0.99
N GLY A 223 13.48 29.34 -0.94
CA GLY A 223 13.80 30.55 -1.71
C GLY A 223 12.60 31.30 -2.29
N SER A 224 11.39 30.75 -2.27
CA SER A 224 10.17 31.46 -2.67
C SER A 224 9.25 31.68 -1.47
N ASP A 225 8.74 32.91 -1.30
CA ASP A 225 7.66 33.28 -0.37
C ASP A 225 6.28 32.65 -0.74
N ALA A 226 6.28 31.64 -1.61
CA ALA A 226 5.08 30.93 -2.02
C ALA A 226 4.72 29.85 -0.99
N VAL A 227 3.80 30.21 -0.09
CA VAL A 227 2.92 29.24 0.58
C VAL A 227 1.94 28.76 -0.47
N ASP A 228 1.90 27.47 -0.82
CA ASP A 228 0.70 26.95 -1.50
C ASP A 228 0.56 25.42 -1.41
N ALA A 229 0.13 24.96 -0.24
CA ALA A 229 -0.95 24.00 -0.08
C ALA A 229 -1.22 23.82 1.41
N THR A 230 -2.46 24.02 1.85
CA THR A 230 -2.87 23.66 3.22
C THR A 230 -2.62 22.18 3.43
N PRO A 231 -1.87 21.78 4.48
CA PRO A 231 -1.64 20.38 4.78
C PRO A 231 -2.97 19.63 4.92
N VAL A 232 -3.07 18.46 4.28
CA VAL A 232 -4.25 17.61 4.36
C VAL A 232 -3.98 16.53 5.41
N ALA A 233 -4.76 16.54 6.48
CA ALA A 233 -4.67 15.56 7.55
C ALA A 233 -5.67 14.42 7.33
N PHE A 234 -5.20 13.19 7.51
CA PHE A 234 -5.97 11.95 7.47
C PHE A 234 -5.92 11.32 8.85
N ALA A 235 -7.04 11.43 9.58
CA ALA A 235 -7.19 10.89 10.93
C ALA A 235 -7.85 9.50 10.95
N GLU A 236 -8.19 8.93 9.80
CA GLU A 236 -8.75 7.58 9.71
C GLU A 236 -7.68 6.50 9.97
N ARG A 237 -8.12 5.31 10.45
CA ARG A 237 -7.19 4.23 10.79
C ARG A 237 -6.45 3.73 9.54
N ASN A 238 -7.19 3.57 8.44
CA ASN A 238 -6.67 3.04 7.19
C ASN A 238 -5.68 4.01 6.52
N SER A 239 -4.49 3.49 6.18
CA SER A 239 -3.44 4.28 5.54
C SER A 239 -3.65 4.48 4.02
N ALA A 240 -4.61 3.79 3.39
CA ALA A 240 -4.80 3.80 1.95
C ALA A 240 -5.05 5.20 1.38
N PHE A 241 -5.92 5.99 2.02
CA PHE A 241 -6.32 7.30 1.50
C PHE A 241 -5.19 8.33 1.60
N ALA A 242 -4.47 8.35 2.72
CA ALA A 242 -3.26 9.18 2.86
C ALA A 242 -2.18 8.78 1.85
N THR A 243 -1.98 7.48 1.65
CA THR A 243 -1.02 6.96 0.66
C THR A 243 -1.41 7.37 -0.76
N ARG A 244 -2.69 7.19 -1.11
CA ARG A 244 -3.23 7.59 -2.41
C ARG A 244 -3.05 9.08 -2.65
N ALA A 245 -3.47 9.92 -1.71
CA ALA A 245 -3.36 11.37 -1.83
C ALA A 245 -1.91 11.83 -1.97
N PHE A 246 -0.99 11.21 -1.23
CA PHE A 246 0.44 11.48 -1.36
C PHE A 246 0.98 11.12 -2.74
N LEU A 247 0.68 9.93 -3.26
CA LEU A 247 1.19 9.49 -4.57
C LEU A 247 0.55 10.25 -5.73
N ASP A 248 -0.73 10.64 -5.63
CA ASP A 248 -1.36 11.57 -6.58
C ASP A 248 -0.65 12.92 -6.57
N LEU A 249 -0.35 13.46 -5.38
CA LEU A 249 0.40 14.71 -5.25
C LEU A 249 1.78 14.60 -5.92
N VAL A 250 2.48 13.48 -5.75
CA VAL A 250 3.77 13.22 -6.42
C VAL A 250 3.67 13.30 -7.95
N HIS A 251 2.58 12.83 -8.56
CA HIS A 251 2.37 12.97 -10.01
C HIS A 251 2.25 14.42 -10.47
N THR A 252 1.72 15.29 -9.61
CA THR A 252 1.49 16.72 -9.90
C THR A 252 2.70 17.63 -9.61
N LEU A 253 3.81 17.07 -9.11
CA LEU A 253 5.01 17.86 -8.84
C LEU A 253 5.61 18.39 -10.14
N GLU A 254 5.92 19.67 -10.15
CA GLU A 254 6.82 20.31 -11.12
C GLU A 254 8.29 20.08 -10.72
N PRO A 255 9.26 20.29 -11.63
CA PRO A 255 10.69 20.18 -11.31
C PRO A 255 11.10 20.94 -10.05
N ALA A 256 11.87 20.27 -9.17
CA ALA A 256 12.32 20.73 -7.85
C ALA A 256 11.22 20.94 -6.78
N GLU A 257 9.95 20.71 -7.09
CA GLU A 257 8.89 20.66 -6.08
C GLU A 257 8.94 19.36 -5.28
N ARG A 258 8.38 19.42 -4.07
CA ARG A 258 8.39 18.32 -3.11
C ARG A 258 6.99 17.97 -2.64
N ALA A 259 6.75 16.68 -2.44
CA ALA A 259 5.63 16.15 -1.69
C ALA A 259 6.15 15.53 -0.41
N VAL A 260 5.44 15.74 0.70
CA VAL A 260 5.78 15.16 2.00
C VAL A 260 4.60 14.35 2.51
N LEU A 261 4.88 13.14 3.00
CA LEU A 261 3.97 12.35 3.83
C LEU A 261 4.60 12.14 5.20
N GLU A 262 3.96 12.70 6.22
CA GLU A 262 4.33 12.53 7.63
C GLU A 262 3.32 11.62 8.32
N CYS A 263 3.81 10.70 9.14
CA CYS A 263 3.01 9.77 9.93
C CYS A 263 3.39 9.92 11.41
N HIS A 264 2.41 10.21 12.25
CA HIS A 264 2.59 10.40 13.69
C HIS A 264 1.83 9.34 14.47
N ALA A 265 2.56 8.62 15.33
CA ALA A 265 1.99 7.66 16.26
C ALA A 265 1.65 8.31 17.60
N PRO A 266 0.60 7.84 18.30
CA PRO A 266 0.24 8.35 19.63
C PRO A 266 1.36 8.21 20.67
N ASP A 267 2.24 7.22 20.49
CA ASP A 267 3.40 6.98 21.36
C ASP A 267 4.62 7.88 21.04
N GLY A 268 4.45 8.85 20.13
CA GLY A 268 5.48 9.80 19.76
C GLY A 268 6.43 9.32 18.65
N ARG A 269 6.27 8.10 18.13
CA ARG A 269 7.03 7.68 16.94
C ARG A 269 6.59 8.46 15.70
N HIS A 270 7.54 8.72 14.83
CA HIS A 270 7.37 9.51 13.61
C HIS A 270 8.11 8.85 12.44
N ALA A 271 7.47 8.88 11.27
CA ALA A 271 8.08 8.52 10.00
C ALA A 271 7.66 9.54 8.94
N CYS A 272 8.62 10.01 8.15
CA CYS A 272 8.40 10.97 7.08
C CYS A 272 9.07 10.47 5.80
N VAL A 273 8.41 10.69 4.67
CA VAL A 273 9.01 10.60 3.34
C VAL A 273 8.83 11.92 2.61
N THR A 274 9.93 12.42 2.06
CA THR A 274 9.94 13.55 1.15
C THR A 274 10.30 13.05 -0.25
N VAL A 275 9.42 13.26 -1.20
CA VAL A 275 9.67 12.98 -2.63
C VAL A 275 9.88 14.30 -3.35
N THR A 276 10.97 14.42 -4.10
CA THR A 276 11.30 15.59 -4.93
C THR A 276 11.31 15.18 -6.39
N ARG A 277 10.68 15.97 -7.27
CA ARG A 277 10.83 15.79 -8.71
C ARG A 277 12.17 16.36 -9.18
N GLN A 278 12.96 15.54 -9.86
CA GLN A 278 14.24 15.96 -10.40
C GLN A 278 14.04 16.97 -11.54
N GLN A 279 14.96 17.91 -11.68
CA GLN A 279 15.01 18.72 -12.90
C GLN A 279 15.31 17.79 -14.07
N ALA A 280 14.58 17.96 -15.18
CA ALA A 280 15.03 17.36 -16.43
C ALA A 280 16.45 17.85 -16.63
N ASN A 281 17.43 16.94 -16.67
CA ASN A 281 18.79 17.31 -17.04
C ASN A 281 18.68 18.01 -18.39
N GLY A 282 18.83 19.33 -18.39
CA GLY A 282 18.94 20.09 -19.62
C GLY A 282 20.01 19.40 -20.43
N THR A 283 19.66 18.93 -21.62
CA THR A 283 20.62 18.54 -22.65
C THR A 283 21.43 19.78 -23.03
N ASP A 284 22.37 20.15 -22.17
CA ASP A 284 23.50 21.01 -22.49
C ASP A 284 24.74 20.14 -22.46
N ARG A 285 24.92 19.41 -23.56
CA ARG A 285 26.22 19.01 -24.12
C ARG A 285 25.96 18.34 -25.46
N GLU A 286 25.85 19.18 -26.48
CA GLU A 286 26.59 19.05 -27.75
C GLU A 286 26.03 20.05 -28.76
N SER A 287 26.62 21.25 -28.82
CA SER A 287 27.01 21.85 -30.10
C SER A 287 28.00 23.01 -29.89
N LEU A 288 29.24 22.74 -30.34
CA LEU A 288 30.32 23.64 -30.78
C LEU A 288 31.11 24.43 -29.72
#